data_AF-A0A355UGM6-F1
#
_entry.id   AF-A0A355UGM6-F1
#
_cell.length_a   1.000
_cell.length_b   1.000
_cell.length_c   1.000
_cell.angle_alpha   90.00
_cell.angle_beta   90.00
_cell.angle_gamma   90.00
#
_symmetry.space_group_name_H-M   'P 1'
#
loop_
_entity.id
_entity.type
_entity.pdbx_description
1 polymer ?
#
loop_
_entity_poly.entity_id
_entity_poly.type
_entity_poly.pdbx_seq_one_letter_code
_entity_poly.pdbx_strand_id
1 'polypeptide(L)'
;MITIQELLINRGLNQESKIKLVRHKDNRCDLYNKYRNDKEWFYKYQSSQAKPVFKDTDYIVSFIGEEGLSSRFIGVFKVNSVEEKNTYNTDDLTDGNYIYNLEKIENVYEDLTERVIIKWSNPISWHQWITTKEMEVIEIQPGLHYKQFNDYYDFILNFDELKEIVDNQYKDWKRMLSATKGIYLIHDTNTGKLYVGSAYGEEGIWGRWSDYVKTNGSGGNKMLVELINNDHTYAKNFQFSILMLLPKTITNDEAINKERLFKNKLGTNTFGLNCN
;
A
#
# COMPACT_ATOMS: atom_id res chain seq x y z
N MET A 1 22.10 14.42 -8.40
CA MET A 1 21.36 13.90 -7.24
C MET A 1 19.91 14.29 -7.49
N ILE A 2 18.98 13.34 -7.54
CA ILE A 2 17.57 13.66 -7.84
C ILE A 2 16.95 14.32 -6.61
N THR A 3 16.25 15.43 -6.81
CA THR A 3 15.55 16.14 -5.72
C THR A 3 14.04 16.03 -5.87
N ILE A 4 13.30 16.18 -4.77
CA ILE A 4 11.83 16.21 -4.86
C ILE A 4 11.36 17.44 -5.65
N GLN A 5 12.09 18.55 -5.58
CA GLN A 5 11.82 19.74 -6.38
C GLN A 5 11.81 19.40 -7.88
N GLU A 6 12.87 18.76 -8.39
CA GLU A 6 12.95 18.32 -9.79
C GLU A 6 11.80 17.39 -10.16
N LEU A 7 11.49 16.40 -9.32
CA LEU A 7 10.42 15.43 -9.58
C LEU A 7 9.04 16.08 -9.71
N LEU A 8 8.75 17.07 -8.86
CA LEU A 8 7.46 17.77 -8.85
C LEU A 8 7.35 18.79 -9.99
N ILE A 9 8.42 19.55 -10.26
CA ILE A 9 8.48 20.54 -11.35
C ILE A 9 8.30 19.82 -12.70
N ASN A 10 8.97 18.68 -12.90
CA ASN A 10 8.83 17.89 -14.12
C ASN A 10 7.41 17.30 -14.32
N ARG A 11 6.58 17.29 -13.27
CA ARG A 11 5.16 16.89 -13.31
C ARG A 11 4.20 18.09 -13.36
N GLY A 12 4.72 19.30 -13.56
CA GLY A 12 3.91 20.50 -13.79
C GLY A 12 3.70 21.39 -12.55
N LEU A 13 4.42 21.17 -11.44
CA LEU A 13 4.39 22.11 -10.32
C LEU A 13 5.02 23.45 -10.73
N ASN A 14 4.24 24.54 -10.67
CA ASN A 14 4.72 25.88 -11.04
C ASN A 14 5.75 26.39 -10.02
N GLN A 15 6.96 26.71 -10.49
CA GLN A 15 8.05 27.23 -9.66
C GLN A 15 7.78 28.64 -9.10
N GLU A 16 6.90 29.42 -9.74
CA GLU A 16 6.54 30.77 -9.29
C GLU A 16 5.53 30.77 -8.14
N SER A 17 4.89 29.63 -7.88
CA SER A 17 3.95 29.50 -6.77
C SER A 17 4.65 29.56 -5.42
N LYS A 18 3.95 30.08 -4.41
CA LYS A 18 4.41 30.10 -3.03
C LYS A 18 4.20 28.73 -2.40
N ILE A 19 5.26 27.93 -2.33
CA ILE A 19 5.17 26.52 -1.94
C ILE A 19 5.95 26.24 -0.67
N LYS A 20 5.32 25.57 0.31
CA LYS A 20 5.99 25.05 1.50
C LYS A 20 6.12 23.54 1.47
N LEU A 21 7.29 23.04 1.81
CA LEU A 21 7.49 21.64 2.18
C LEU A 21 7.10 21.47 3.65
N VAL A 22 6.36 20.41 3.96
CA VAL A 22 5.81 20.15 5.31
C VAL A 22 6.12 18.72 5.73
N ARG A 23 6.86 18.56 6.83
CA ARG A 23 7.18 17.27 7.45
C ARG A 23 6.37 17.08 8.72
N HIS A 24 5.42 16.16 8.68
CA HIS A 24 4.64 15.75 9.84
C HIS A 24 5.40 14.70 10.64
N LYS A 25 5.76 15.01 11.88
CA LYS A 25 6.33 14.07 12.84
C LYS A 25 5.82 14.40 14.23
N ASP A 26 5.08 13.47 14.83
CA ASP A 26 4.46 13.65 16.14
C ASP A 26 4.66 12.38 16.96
N ASN A 27 5.20 12.50 18.18
CA ASN A 27 5.46 11.35 19.04
C ASN A 27 4.20 10.86 19.77
N ARG A 28 3.10 11.62 19.71
CA ARG A 28 1.83 11.29 20.38
C ARG A 28 1.01 10.26 19.60
N CYS A 29 1.29 10.06 18.31
CA CYS A 29 0.57 9.11 17.47
C CYS A 29 1.42 8.58 16.31
N ASP A 30 1.07 7.41 15.80
CA ASP A 30 1.64 6.89 14.56
C ASP A 30 0.93 7.52 13.35
N LEU A 31 1.54 8.57 12.80
CA LEU A 31 0.98 9.33 11.68
C LEU A 31 0.86 8.51 10.40
N TYR A 32 1.78 7.58 10.15
CA TYR A 32 1.71 6.76 8.94
C TYR A 32 0.54 5.78 9.03
N ASN A 33 0.41 5.10 10.17
CA ASN A 33 -0.74 4.23 10.42
C ASN A 33 -2.07 5.00 10.33
N LYS A 34 -2.14 6.20 10.94
CA LYS A 34 -3.31 7.08 10.83
C LYS A 34 -3.61 7.46 9.39
N TYR A 35 -2.62 7.89 8.62
CA TYR A 35 -2.81 8.20 7.20
C TYR A 35 -3.34 7.00 6.39
N ARG A 36 -2.85 5.79 6.67
CA ARG A 36 -3.23 4.55 5.95
C ARG A 36 -4.64 4.08 6.32
N ASN A 37 -4.99 4.11 7.59
CA ASN A 37 -6.21 3.47 8.11
C ASN A 37 -7.35 4.46 8.44
N ASP A 38 -7.03 5.75 8.57
CA ASP A 38 -7.96 6.83 8.91
C ASP A 38 -7.54 8.13 8.23
N LYS A 39 -7.61 8.12 6.90
CA LYS A 39 -7.13 9.21 6.03
C LYS A 39 -7.82 10.55 6.31
N GLU A 40 -9.12 10.49 6.60
CA GLU A 40 -9.95 11.63 7.03
C GLU A 40 -9.36 12.30 8.27
N TRP A 41 -9.00 11.52 9.29
CA TRP A 41 -8.36 12.06 10.49
C TRP A 41 -7.01 12.71 10.17
N PHE A 42 -6.17 12.07 9.32
CA PHE A 42 -4.88 12.64 8.96
C PHE A 42 -5.02 13.97 8.20
N TYR A 43 -6.01 14.09 7.30
CA TYR A 43 -6.27 15.34 6.60
C TYR A 43 -6.76 16.44 7.53
N LYS A 44 -7.61 16.11 8.51
CA LYS A 44 -7.99 17.05 9.58
C LYS A 44 -6.78 17.49 10.39
N TYR A 45 -5.94 16.55 10.83
CA TYR A 45 -4.68 16.83 11.53
C TYR A 45 -3.77 17.78 10.72
N GLN A 46 -3.54 17.50 9.43
CA GLN A 46 -2.71 18.35 8.57
C GLN A 46 -3.31 19.76 8.38
N SER A 47 -4.63 19.84 8.24
CA SER A 47 -5.35 21.10 8.04
C SER A 47 -5.36 21.99 9.29
N SER A 48 -5.10 21.42 10.46
CA SER A 48 -5.29 22.06 11.75
C SER A 48 -3.98 22.52 12.36
N GLN A 49 -3.83 23.83 12.59
CA GLN A 49 -2.56 24.43 13.01
C GLN A 49 -2.74 25.39 14.20
N ALA A 50 -1.81 25.35 15.15
CA ALA A 50 -1.82 26.27 16.29
C ALA A 50 -1.44 27.72 15.92
N LYS A 51 -0.75 27.89 14.78
CA LYS A 51 -0.28 29.18 14.25
C LYS A 51 -0.61 29.26 12.76
N PRO A 52 -0.70 30.46 12.16
CA PRO A 52 -1.06 30.62 10.75
C PRO A 52 0.11 30.30 9.80
N VAL A 53 0.70 29.10 9.92
CA VAL A 53 1.95 28.70 9.26
C VAL A 53 1.82 28.52 7.75
N PHE A 54 0.64 28.29 7.21
CA PHE A 54 0.40 28.21 5.75
C PHE A 54 -0.29 29.45 5.19
N LYS A 55 -0.34 30.55 5.95
CA LYS A 55 -0.82 31.83 5.42
C LYS A 55 0.03 32.26 4.22
N ASP A 56 -0.62 32.88 3.23
CA ASP A 56 -0.02 33.39 2.00
C ASP A 56 0.81 32.34 1.23
N THR A 57 0.37 31.08 1.29
CA THR A 57 0.97 29.93 0.61
C THR A 57 -0.03 29.41 -0.42
N ASP A 58 0.40 29.09 -1.63
CA ASP A 58 -0.46 28.54 -2.69
C ASP A 58 -0.60 27.03 -2.56
N TYR A 59 0.51 26.35 -2.24
CA TYR A 59 0.56 24.90 -2.08
C TYR A 59 1.43 24.46 -0.91
N ILE A 60 1.07 23.34 -0.31
CA ILE A 60 1.96 22.57 0.55
C ILE A 60 2.32 21.23 -0.10
N VAL A 61 3.56 20.80 0.08
CA VAL A 61 4.07 19.48 -0.29
C VAL A 61 4.23 18.71 1.02
N SER A 62 3.36 17.73 1.23
CA SER A 62 3.23 17.01 2.50
C SER A 62 4.10 15.75 2.55
N PHE A 63 4.75 15.55 3.69
CA PHE A 63 5.55 14.37 4.00
C PHE A 63 5.24 13.86 5.41
N ILE A 64 5.31 12.56 5.60
CA ILE A 64 5.36 11.94 6.94
C ILE A 64 6.82 11.63 7.26
N GLY A 65 7.30 12.14 8.40
CA GLY A 65 8.66 11.92 8.87
C GLY A 65 8.83 10.52 9.47
N GLU A 66 9.82 9.79 8.99
CA GLU A 66 10.16 8.43 9.44
C GLU A 66 11.34 8.48 10.43
N GLU A 67 12.06 7.35 10.57
CA GLU A 67 13.27 7.26 11.38
C GLU A 67 14.33 8.28 10.90
N GLY A 68 14.99 8.93 11.86
CA GLY A 68 15.99 9.97 11.58
C GLY A 68 15.44 11.15 10.76
N LEU A 69 16.07 11.38 9.61
CA LEU A 69 15.76 12.46 8.68
C LEU A 69 14.93 12.00 7.47
N SER A 70 14.65 10.70 7.35
CA SER A 70 13.83 10.18 6.26
C SER A 70 12.41 10.75 6.35
N SER A 71 11.82 11.09 5.20
CA SER A 71 10.44 11.58 5.11
C SER A 71 9.79 11.09 3.82
N ARG A 72 8.63 10.45 3.95
CA ARG A 72 7.87 9.85 2.85
C ARG A 72 6.90 10.86 2.27
N PHE A 73 6.91 11.03 0.96
CA PHE A 73 6.02 11.94 0.24
C PHE A 73 4.57 11.45 0.27
N ILE A 74 3.63 12.33 0.59
CA ILE A 74 2.19 12.02 0.73
C ILE A 74 1.34 12.70 -0.34
N GLY A 75 1.74 13.89 -0.81
CA GLY A 75 1.03 14.59 -1.86
C GLY A 75 1.29 16.08 -1.88
N VAL A 76 0.75 16.73 -2.91
CA VAL A 76 0.69 18.19 -3.03
C VAL A 76 -0.75 18.63 -2.76
N PHE A 77 -0.91 19.66 -1.93
CA PHE A 77 -2.20 20.19 -1.54
C PHE A 77 -2.25 21.68 -1.84
N LYS A 78 -3.31 22.13 -2.50
CA LYS A 78 -3.62 23.54 -2.68
C LYS A 78 -4.18 24.10 -1.38
N VAL A 79 -3.72 25.28 -1.01
CA VAL A 79 -4.22 26.03 0.15
C VAL A 79 -5.28 27.01 -0.34
N ASN A 80 -6.55 26.72 -0.12
CA ASN A 80 -7.65 27.53 -0.63
C ASN A 80 -8.03 28.67 0.31
N SER A 81 -8.08 28.41 1.62
CA SER A 81 -8.44 29.42 2.63
C SER A 81 -7.96 29.00 4.02
N VAL A 82 -8.04 29.93 4.98
CA VAL A 82 -7.82 29.66 6.40
C VAL A 82 -8.93 30.31 7.23
N GLU A 83 -9.45 29.58 8.21
CA GLU A 83 -10.38 30.08 9.22
C GLU A 83 -9.65 30.16 10.57
N GLU A 84 -9.76 31.28 11.26
CA GLU A 84 -9.26 31.45 12.62
C GLU A 84 -10.39 31.19 13.62
N LYS A 85 -10.16 30.24 14.53
CA LYS A 85 -11.07 29.87 15.60
C LYS A 85 -10.61 30.49 16.92
N ASN A 86 -11.57 31.03 17.67
CA ASN A 86 -11.34 31.58 19.02
C ASN A 86 -11.42 30.51 20.13
N THR A 87 -11.91 29.32 19.82
CA THR A 87 -12.06 28.19 20.74
C THR A 87 -11.51 26.93 20.08
N TYR A 88 -10.60 26.25 20.77
CA TYR A 88 -9.93 25.04 20.31
C TYR A 88 -9.60 24.13 21.49
N ASN A 89 -9.57 22.83 21.27
CA ASN A 89 -9.18 21.85 22.26
C ASN A 89 -7.71 21.46 22.08
N THR A 90 -6.85 21.90 23.02
CA THR A 90 -5.41 21.57 22.98
C THR A 90 -5.09 20.08 23.06
N ASP A 91 -6.02 19.27 23.56
CA ASP A 91 -5.85 17.82 23.68
C ASP A 91 -6.22 17.08 22.38
N ASP A 92 -6.93 17.73 21.46
CA ASP A 92 -7.28 17.17 20.15
C ASP A 92 -6.27 17.64 19.09
N LEU A 93 -5.50 16.70 18.56
CA LEU A 93 -4.51 16.95 17.50
C LEU A 93 -5.11 17.51 16.22
N THR A 94 -6.43 17.40 16.06
CA THR A 94 -7.18 17.86 14.90
C THR A 94 -7.89 19.20 15.12
N ASP A 95 -7.77 19.82 16.30
CA ASP A 95 -8.49 21.07 16.64
C ASP A 95 -7.56 22.19 17.13
N GLY A 96 -7.01 22.93 16.17
CA GLY A 96 -6.14 24.08 16.38
C GLY A 96 -6.81 25.40 16.01
N ASN A 97 -6.09 26.49 16.28
CA ASN A 97 -6.59 27.85 16.11
C ASN A 97 -6.80 28.24 14.64
N TYR A 98 -6.08 27.62 13.71
CA TYR A 98 -6.14 27.91 12.28
C TYR A 98 -6.48 26.64 11.51
N ILE A 99 -7.65 26.63 10.88
CA ILE A 99 -8.12 25.52 10.06
C ILE A 99 -7.99 25.90 8.59
N TYR A 100 -7.15 25.18 7.87
CA TYR A 100 -6.90 25.39 6.45
C TYR A 100 -7.82 24.54 5.58
N ASN A 101 -8.43 25.15 4.58
CA ASN A 101 -9.07 24.40 3.50
C ASN A 101 -7.98 23.91 2.54
N LEU A 102 -7.59 22.64 2.69
CA LEU A 102 -6.55 21.99 1.89
C LEU A 102 -7.19 21.03 0.89
N GLU A 103 -6.89 21.22 -0.40
CA GLU A 103 -7.38 20.37 -1.47
C GLU A 103 -6.22 19.60 -2.09
N LYS A 104 -6.27 18.26 -2.04
CA LYS A 104 -5.22 17.43 -2.63
C LYS A 104 -5.26 17.53 -4.17
N ILE A 105 -4.10 17.69 -4.78
CA ILE A 105 -3.95 17.59 -6.23
C ILE A 105 -3.92 16.11 -6.62
N GLU A 106 -5.07 15.61 -7.08
CA GLU A 106 -5.23 14.21 -7.51
C GLU A 106 -4.72 13.98 -8.95
N ASN A 107 -4.43 12.74 -9.31
CA ASN A 107 -4.01 12.26 -10.64
C ASN A 107 -2.69 12.82 -11.22
N VAL A 108 -1.94 13.66 -10.49
CA VAL A 108 -0.65 14.22 -10.98
C VAL A 108 0.56 13.61 -10.30
N TYR A 109 0.48 13.33 -9.00
CA TYR A 109 1.63 12.92 -8.17
C TYR A 109 1.43 11.55 -7.50
N GLU A 110 0.44 10.78 -7.94
CA GLU A 110 0.10 9.47 -7.34
C GLU A 110 1.23 8.46 -7.51
N ASP A 111 1.96 8.52 -8.63
CA ASP A 111 3.11 7.67 -8.91
C ASP A 111 4.32 7.95 -8.00
N LEU A 112 4.32 9.10 -7.30
CA LEU A 112 5.30 9.45 -6.28
C LEU A 112 4.80 9.20 -4.86
N THR A 113 3.48 9.25 -4.67
CA THR A 113 2.81 9.19 -3.36
C THR A 113 3.16 7.87 -2.68
N GLU A 114 3.58 7.97 -1.41
CA GLU A 114 4.08 6.87 -0.58
C GLU A 114 5.35 6.18 -1.11
N ARG A 115 5.86 6.55 -2.28
CA ARG A 115 6.99 5.89 -2.93
C ARG A 115 8.28 6.66 -2.79
N VAL A 116 8.22 7.98 -2.91
CA VAL A 116 9.40 8.84 -2.78
C VAL A 116 9.71 9.08 -1.31
N ILE A 117 10.93 8.74 -0.91
CA ILE A 117 11.48 9.07 0.39
C ILE A 117 12.61 10.07 0.19
N ILE A 118 12.55 11.17 0.92
CA ILE A 118 13.55 12.23 0.90
C ILE A 118 14.35 12.26 2.20
N LYS A 119 15.56 12.81 2.13
CA LYS A 119 16.32 13.22 3.30
C LYS A 119 15.95 14.65 3.69
N TRP A 120 15.27 14.80 4.81
CA TRP A 120 14.92 16.11 5.35
C TRP A 120 16.16 16.86 5.80
N SER A 121 16.31 18.10 5.33
CA SER A 121 17.56 18.85 5.46
C SER A 121 17.75 19.54 6.82
N ASN A 122 16.66 19.87 7.53
CA ASN A 122 16.70 20.52 8.85
C ASN A 122 15.65 19.91 9.80
N PRO A 123 16.04 19.06 10.77
CA PRO A 123 15.09 18.38 11.65
C PRO A 123 14.29 19.31 12.57
N ILE A 124 14.75 20.54 12.81
CA ILE A 124 14.07 21.51 13.68
C ILE A 124 12.92 22.20 12.94
N SER A 125 13.12 22.54 11.66
CA SER A 125 12.09 23.19 10.85
C SER A 125 11.20 22.16 10.17
N TRP A 126 10.03 21.92 10.75
CA TRP A 126 9.05 20.97 10.22
C TRP A 126 8.32 21.51 8.98
N HIS A 127 8.32 22.82 8.74
CA HIS A 127 7.93 23.41 7.46
C HIS A 127 9.00 24.38 6.93
N GLN A 128 9.15 24.50 5.62
CA GLN A 128 10.07 25.46 4.98
C GLN A 128 9.66 25.77 3.55
N TRP A 129 10.10 26.90 2.99
CA TRP A 129 9.86 27.20 1.58
C TRP A 129 10.60 26.20 0.69
N ILE A 130 9.98 25.79 -0.42
CA ILE A 130 10.56 24.82 -1.37
C ILE A 130 11.93 25.26 -1.92
N THR A 131 12.16 26.57 -1.96
CA THR A 131 13.38 27.24 -2.44
C THR A 131 14.47 27.38 -1.37
N THR A 132 14.18 27.10 -0.10
CA THR A 132 15.16 27.28 1.00
C THR A 132 16.33 26.34 0.87
N LYS A 133 16.05 25.07 0.56
CA LYS A 133 17.06 24.03 0.39
C LYS A 133 16.52 22.86 -0.41
N GLU A 134 17.35 22.29 -1.26
CA GLU A 134 17.05 21.07 -1.99
C GLU A 134 16.87 19.88 -1.02
N MET A 135 15.88 19.04 -1.31
CA MET A 135 15.66 17.79 -0.59
C MET A 135 16.03 16.62 -1.48
N GLU A 136 17.11 15.95 -1.12
CA GLU A 136 17.60 14.76 -1.81
C GLU A 136 16.57 13.63 -1.71
N VAL A 137 16.25 13.02 -2.85
CA VAL A 137 15.53 11.75 -2.91
C VAL A 137 16.51 10.63 -2.60
N ILE A 138 16.29 9.93 -1.48
CA ILE A 138 17.15 8.84 -1.03
C ILE A 138 16.65 7.48 -1.51
N GLU A 139 15.34 7.34 -1.72
CA GLU A 139 14.72 6.10 -2.18
C GLU A 139 13.45 6.42 -2.98
N ILE A 140 13.24 5.67 -4.06
CA ILE A 140 11.96 5.61 -4.75
C ILE A 140 11.52 4.15 -4.69
N GLN A 141 10.52 3.88 -3.88
CA GLN A 141 9.98 2.55 -3.76
C GLN A 141 9.18 2.22 -5.02
N PRO A 142 9.32 1.01 -5.57
CA PRO A 142 8.38 0.52 -6.56
C PRO A 142 7.06 0.28 -5.81
N GLY A 143 6.21 1.31 -5.78
CA GLY A 143 4.87 1.16 -5.21
C GLY A 143 4.08 0.24 -6.12
N LEU A 144 3.42 -0.75 -5.52
CA LEU A 144 2.28 -1.39 -6.16
C LEU A 144 1.29 -0.30 -6.55
N HIS A 145 0.62 -0.47 -7.68
CA HIS A 145 -0.50 0.40 -8.03
C HIS A 145 -1.53 0.55 -6.90
N TYR A 146 -1.69 -0.44 -5.97
CA TYR A 146 -2.70 -0.32 -4.89
C TYR A 146 -2.41 -0.94 -3.50
N LYS A 147 -1.39 -1.79 -3.24
CA LYS A 147 -1.26 -2.46 -1.91
C LYS A 147 0.19 -2.73 -1.45
N GLN A 148 0.62 -2.07 -0.38
CA GLN A 148 1.78 -2.54 0.39
C GLN A 148 1.43 -3.82 1.16
N PHE A 149 2.39 -4.73 1.32
CA PHE A 149 2.20 -5.90 2.19
C PHE A 149 2.09 -5.43 3.64
N ASN A 150 0.95 -5.66 4.29
CA ASN A 150 0.73 -5.32 5.70
C ASN A 150 0.83 -6.56 6.59
N ASP A 151 -0.15 -7.46 6.45
CA ASP A 151 -0.24 -8.74 7.15
C ASP A 151 -0.70 -9.84 6.18
N TYR A 152 -0.45 -11.11 6.52
CA TYR A 152 -0.86 -12.24 5.70
C TYR A 152 -2.38 -12.40 5.55
N TYR A 153 -3.17 -11.88 6.49
CA TYR A 153 -4.62 -12.04 6.50
C TYR A 153 -5.40 -10.80 6.05
N ASP A 154 -4.72 -9.66 5.86
CA ASP A 154 -5.35 -8.36 5.58
C ASP A 154 -5.39 -8.00 4.08
N PHE A 155 -5.21 -8.99 3.20
CA PHE A 155 -5.28 -8.75 1.76
C PHE A 155 -6.05 -9.83 1.00
N ILE A 156 -6.63 -9.38 -0.10
CA ILE A 156 -7.14 -10.19 -1.20
C ILE A 156 -6.54 -9.60 -2.48
N LEU A 157 -5.91 -10.44 -3.30
CA LEU A 157 -5.31 -10.04 -4.56
C LEU A 157 -6.13 -10.58 -5.72
N ASN A 158 -6.55 -9.75 -6.67
CA ASN A 158 -6.95 -10.26 -7.96
C ASN A 158 -5.73 -10.81 -8.73
N PHE A 159 -5.97 -11.55 -9.82
CA PHE A 159 -4.88 -12.17 -10.58
C PHE A 159 -3.91 -11.16 -11.19
N ASP A 160 -4.38 -9.99 -11.63
CA ASP A 160 -3.53 -8.95 -12.20
C ASP A 160 -2.61 -8.32 -11.13
N GLU A 161 -3.14 -8.06 -9.94
CA GLU A 161 -2.36 -7.61 -8.77
C GLU A 161 -1.28 -8.65 -8.40
N LEU A 162 -1.66 -9.94 -8.35
CA LEU A 162 -0.71 -11.02 -8.06
C LEU A 162 0.38 -11.10 -9.15
N LYS A 163 0.00 -11.01 -10.41
CA LYS A 163 0.91 -11.02 -11.55
C LYS A 163 1.88 -9.84 -11.49
N GLU A 164 1.40 -8.63 -11.23
CA GLU A 164 2.24 -7.44 -11.05
C GLU A 164 3.26 -7.65 -9.93
N ILE A 165 2.83 -8.20 -8.79
CA ILE A 165 3.71 -8.50 -7.65
C ILE A 165 4.82 -9.47 -8.04
N VAL A 166 4.47 -10.56 -8.71
CA VAL A 166 5.40 -11.64 -9.08
C VAL A 166 6.34 -11.18 -10.20
N ASP A 167 5.82 -10.58 -11.27
CA ASP A 167 6.61 -10.16 -12.42
C ASP A 167 7.62 -9.06 -12.03
N ASN A 168 7.22 -8.10 -11.19
CA ASN A 168 8.10 -7.02 -10.71
C ASN A 168 8.94 -7.40 -9.49
N GLN A 169 8.79 -8.60 -8.95
CA GLN A 169 9.58 -9.12 -7.83
C GLN A 169 9.59 -8.19 -6.60
N TYR A 170 8.44 -7.65 -6.21
CA TYR A 170 8.38 -6.71 -5.09
C TYR A 170 8.95 -7.32 -3.81
N LYS A 171 10.00 -6.68 -3.29
CA LYS A 171 10.89 -7.24 -2.26
C LYS A 171 10.13 -7.63 -0.99
N ASP A 172 9.22 -6.79 -0.52
CA ASP A 172 8.46 -7.04 0.70
C ASP A 172 7.52 -8.24 0.53
N TRP A 173 6.74 -8.27 -0.55
CA TRP A 173 5.86 -9.39 -0.88
C TRP A 173 6.64 -10.69 -1.04
N LYS A 174 7.73 -10.67 -1.81
CA LYS A 174 8.58 -11.85 -1.99
C LYS A 174 9.16 -12.34 -0.69
N ARG A 175 9.77 -11.44 0.10
CA ARG A 175 10.36 -11.79 1.40
C ARG A 175 9.33 -12.43 2.33
N MET A 176 8.16 -11.83 2.47
CA MET A 176 7.12 -12.30 3.39
C MET A 176 6.49 -13.61 2.91
N LEU A 177 6.06 -13.68 1.65
CA LEU A 177 5.40 -14.88 1.12
C LEU A 177 6.37 -16.07 0.98
N SER A 178 7.68 -15.84 0.76
CA SER A 178 8.69 -16.91 0.78
C SER A 178 9.02 -17.39 2.20
N ALA A 179 8.80 -16.56 3.21
CA ALA A 179 9.14 -16.89 4.59
C ALA A 179 8.15 -17.87 5.25
N THR A 180 7.03 -18.17 4.62
CA THR A 180 5.99 -18.98 5.25
C THR A 180 5.38 -19.98 4.27
N LYS A 181 4.95 -21.12 4.81
CA LYS A 181 4.11 -22.10 4.13
C LYS A 181 2.65 -21.77 4.49
N GLY A 182 1.68 -22.24 3.72
CA GLY A 182 0.29 -21.86 4.00
C GLY A 182 -0.76 -22.66 3.28
N ILE A 183 -1.98 -22.56 3.80
CA ILE A 183 -3.22 -22.88 3.08
C ILE A 183 -3.78 -21.58 2.54
N TYR A 184 -4.09 -21.56 1.26
CA TYR A 184 -4.67 -20.40 0.56
C TYR A 184 -6.00 -20.76 -0.10
N LEU A 185 -6.73 -19.73 -0.46
CA LEU A 185 -7.99 -19.79 -1.17
C LEU A 185 -7.84 -19.07 -2.51
N ILE A 186 -8.40 -19.65 -3.56
CA ILE A 186 -8.71 -18.95 -4.81
C ILE A 186 -10.23 -18.90 -4.93
N HIS A 187 -10.78 -17.69 -4.99
CA HIS A 187 -12.20 -17.45 -5.22
C HIS A 187 -12.41 -17.02 -6.67
N ASP A 188 -13.26 -17.74 -7.40
CA ASP A 188 -13.72 -17.34 -8.73
C ASP A 188 -14.93 -16.41 -8.59
N THR A 189 -14.72 -15.11 -8.80
CA THR A 189 -15.74 -14.08 -8.67
C THR A 189 -16.85 -14.17 -9.72
N ASN A 190 -16.62 -14.88 -10.83
CA ASN A 190 -17.62 -15.08 -11.88
C ASN A 190 -18.63 -16.16 -11.50
N THR A 191 -18.19 -17.23 -10.84
CA THR A 191 -19.06 -18.38 -10.48
C THR A 191 -19.37 -18.49 -8.99
N GLY A 192 -18.65 -17.77 -8.13
CA GLY A 192 -18.68 -17.91 -6.68
C GLY A 192 -17.98 -19.17 -6.17
N LYS A 193 -17.37 -19.98 -7.06
CA LYS A 193 -16.72 -21.23 -6.66
C LYS A 193 -15.39 -20.98 -5.99
N LEU A 194 -15.04 -21.90 -5.09
CA LEU A 194 -13.83 -21.84 -4.28
C LEU A 194 -12.85 -22.97 -4.64
N TYR A 195 -11.57 -22.64 -4.65
CA TYR A 195 -10.46 -23.58 -4.71
C TYR A 195 -9.59 -23.42 -3.47
N VAL A 196 -9.33 -24.51 -2.76
CA VAL A 196 -8.38 -24.56 -1.64
C VAL A 196 -7.11 -25.24 -2.11
N GLY A 197 -5.96 -24.64 -1.80
CA GLY A 197 -4.66 -25.25 -2.06
C GLY A 197 -3.70 -25.02 -0.89
N SER A 198 -2.64 -25.82 -0.87
CA SER A 198 -1.51 -25.65 0.04
C SER A 198 -0.24 -25.26 -0.70
N ALA A 199 0.63 -24.55 0.02
CA ALA A 199 1.96 -24.15 -0.41
C ALA A 199 2.95 -24.60 0.66
N TYR A 200 3.54 -25.78 0.47
CA TYR A 200 4.46 -26.42 1.40
C TYR A 200 5.88 -26.64 0.82
N GLY A 201 6.14 -26.15 -0.40
CA GLY A 201 7.45 -26.20 -1.03
C GLY A 201 8.47 -25.23 -0.39
N GLU A 202 9.72 -25.29 -0.86
CA GLU A 202 10.84 -24.53 -0.31
C GLU A 202 10.67 -23.00 -0.42
N GLU A 203 10.07 -22.52 -1.51
CA GLU A 203 9.79 -21.10 -1.71
C GLU A 203 8.46 -20.64 -1.07
N GLY A 204 7.86 -21.45 -0.19
CA GLY A 204 6.66 -21.10 0.56
C GLY A 204 5.45 -20.76 -0.33
N ILE A 205 4.64 -19.81 0.14
CA ILE A 205 3.48 -19.29 -0.62
C ILE A 205 3.94 -18.62 -1.91
N TRP A 206 5.06 -17.90 -1.88
CA TRP A 206 5.60 -17.20 -3.04
C TRP A 206 5.82 -18.12 -4.24
N GLY A 207 6.47 -19.27 -4.02
CA GLY A 207 6.75 -20.24 -5.08
C GLY A 207 5.46 -20.74 -5.71
N ARG A 208 4.50 -21.16 -4.89
CA ARG A 208 3.23 -21.70 -5.38
C ARG A 208 2.41 -20.64 -6.12
N TRP A 209 2.37 -19.41 -5.63
CA TRP A 209 1.66 -18.30 -6.29
C TRP A 209 2.36 -17.85 -7.58
N SER A 210 3.69 -17.90 -7.63
CA SER A 210 4.45 -17.67 -8.86
C SER A 210 4.11 -18.70 -9.94
N ASP A 211 3.84 -19.96 -9.58
CA ASP A 211 3.41 -20.97 -10.54
C ASP A 211 2.06 -20.65 -11.17
N TYR A 212 1.10 -20.13 -10.39
CA TYR A 212 -0.16 -19.65 -10.95
C TYR A 212 0.08 -18.53 -11.96
N VAL A 213 0.94 -17.56 -11.66
CA VAL A 213 1.27 -16.47 -12.59
C VAL A 213 1.90 -17.01 -13.88
N LYS A 214 2.91 -17.89 -13.77
CA LYS A 214 3.59 -18.52 -14.93
C LYS A 214 2.66 -19.33 -15.82
N THR A 215 1.60 -19.88 -15.25
CA THR A 215 0.64 -20.75 -15.94
C THR A 215 -0.72 -20.09 -16.15
N ASN A 216 -0.72 -18.74 -16.22
CA ASN A 216 -1.90 -17.91 -16.51
C ASN A 216 -3.11 -18.23 -15.62
N GLY A 217 -2.90 -18.37 -14.32
CA GLY A 217 -3.94 -18.58 -13.31
C GLY A 217 -4.26 -20.04 -13.00
N SER A 218 -3.70 -21.02 -13.72
CA SER A 218 -4.08 -22.43 -13.52
C SER A 218 -3.29 -23.16 -12.42
N GLY A 219 -2.01 -22.85 -12.24
CA GLY A 219 -1.11 -23.52 -11.30
C GLY A 219 -0.92 -25.01 -11.56
N GLY A 220 -1.26 -25.47 -12.79
CA GLY A 220 -1.30 -26.88 -13.18
C GLY A 220 -2.49 -27.68 -12.64
N ASN A 221 -3.47 -27.03 -11.99
CA ASN A 221 -4.63 -27.73 -11.43
C ASN A 221 -5.68 -27.99 -12.51
N LYS A 222 -6.12 -29.25 -12.61
CA LYS A 222 -6.99 -29.74 -13.70
C LYS A 222 -8.21 -28.85 -13.98
N MET A 223 -9.00 -28.52 -12.95
CA MET A 223 -10.22 -27.70 -13.13
C MET A 223 -9.89 -26.25 -13.54
N LEU A 224 -8.81 -25.67 -13.01
CA LEU A 224 -8.41 -24.31 -13.38
C LEU A 224 -7.83 -24.28 -14.81
N VAL A 225 -7.07 -25.30 -15.21
CA VAL A 225 -6.59 -25.46 -16.60
C VAL A 225 -7.77 -25.51 -17.58
N GLU A 226 -8.83 -26.24 -17.25
CA GLU A 226 -10.03 -26.31 -18.10
C GLU A 226 -10.70 -24.94 -18.29
N LEU A 227 -10.84 -24.15 -17.21
CA LEU A 227 -11.36 -22.78 -17.30
C LEU A 227 -10.49 -21.89 -18.20
N ILE A 228 -9.17 -21.94 -18.03
CA ILE A 228 -8.22 -21.13 -18.81
C ILE A 228 -8.14 -21.57 -20.28
N ASN A 229 -8.33 -22.86 -20.58
CA ASN A 229 -8.37 -23.35 -21.96
C ASN A 229 -9.65 -22.93 -22.68
N ASN A 230 -10.77 -22.83 -21.95
CA ASN A 230 -12.03 -22.36 -22.51
C ASN A 230 -12.04 -20.84 -22.73
N ASP A 231 -11.41 -20.07 -21.84
CA ASP A 231 -11.17 -18.63 -21.99
C ASP A 231 -9.80 -18.26 -21.42
N HIS A 232 -8.86 -17.89 -22.29
CA HIS A 232 -7.51 -17.51 -21.89
C HIS A 232 -7.45 -16.25 -21.00
N THR A 233 -8.52 -15.45 -20.94
CA THR A 233 -8.63 -14.28 -20.06
C THR A 233 -9.33 -14.60 -18.74
N TYR A 234 -9.78 -15.83 -18.52
CA TYR A 234 -10.63 -16.20 -17.39
C TYR A 234 -9.97 -15.96 -16.03
N ALA A 235 -8.64 -15.98 -15.96
CA ALA A 235 -7.87 -15.75 -14.74
C ALA A 235 -8.19 -14.42 -14.05
N LYS A 236 -8.67 -13.39 -14.79
CA LYS A 236 -9.09 -12.10 -14.23
C LYS A 236 -10.20 -12.23 -13.16
N ASN A 237 -10.94 -13.32 -13.18
CA ASN A 237 -12.00 -13.60 -12.22
C ASN A 237 -11.46 -14.19 -10.90
N PHE A 238 -10.17 -14.53 -10.82
CA PHE A 238 -9.60 -15.16 -9.64
C PHE A 238 -9.12 -14.14 -8.61
N GLN A 239 -9.44 -14.42 -7.36
CA GLN A 239 -8.96 -13.71 -6.18
C GLN A 239 -8.21 -14.66 -5.24
N PHE A 240 -7.04 -14.25 -4.78
CA PHE A 240 -6.11 -15.01 -3.95
C PHE A 240 -6.07 -14.44 -2.53
N SER A 241 -6.19 -15.32 -1.53
CA SER A 241 -6.07 -14.96 -0.11
C SER A 241 -5.48 -16.12 0.71
N ILE A 242 -5.00 -15.82 1.91
CA ILE A 242 -4.41 -16.81 2.82
C ILE A 242 -5.45 -17.19 3.89
N LEU A 243 -5.65 -18.49 4.08
CA LEU A 243 -6.56 -19.04 5.11
C LEU A 243 -5.81 -19.40 6.40
N MET A 244 -4.57 -19.88 6.28
CA MET A 244 -3.79 -20.34 7.42
C MET A 244 -2.30 -20.33 7.09
N LEU A 245 -1.50 -19.77 7.99
CA LEU A 245 -0.06 -19.92 7.97
C LEU A 245 0.36 -21.26 8.56
N LEU A 246 1.39 -21.87 7.98
CA LEU A 246 1.94 -23.15 8.40
C LEU A 246 3.42 -22.97 8.79
N PRO A 247 3.90 -23.68 9.83
CA PRO A 247 5.30 -23.62 10.21
C PRO A 247 6.20 -24.15 9.09
N LYS A 248 7.41 -23.59 8.94
CA LYS A 248 8.37 -24.06 7.93
C LYS A 248 8.70 -25.55 8.05
N THR A 249 8.69 -26.06 9.28
CA THR A 249 8.99 -27.46 9.63
C THR A 249 7.85 -28.42 9.33
N ILE A 250 6.70 -27.94 8.84
CA ILE A 250 5.57 -28.82 8.52
C ILE A 250 5.98 -29.84 7.46
N THR A 251 5.58 -31.09 7.66
CA THR A 251 5.73 -32.15 6.66
C THR A 251 4.70 -32.01 5.54
N ASN A 252 4.98 -32.60 4.38
CA ASN A 252 4.04 -32.58 3.25
C ASN A 252 2.69 -33.20 3.64
N ASP A 253 2.69 -34.32 4.35
CA ASP A 253 1.48 -35.01 4.77
C ASP A 253 0.63 -34.17 5.73
N GLU A 254 1.27 -33.46 6.67
CA GLU A 254 0.56 -32.54 7.56
C GLU A 254 -0.07 -31.37 6.80
N ALA A 255 0.65 -30.78 5.84
CA ALA A 255 0.12 -29.70 5.01
C ALA A 255 -1.08 -30.17 4.17
N ILE A 256 -0.98 -31.34 3.55
CA ILE A 256 -2.07 -31.98 2.78
C ILE A 256 -3.27 -32.28 3.69
N ASN A 257 -3.04 -32.75 4.92
CA ASN A 257 -4.09 -32.98 5.90
C ASN A 257 -4.82 -31.69 6.28
N LYS A 258 -4.10 -30.57 6.44
CA LYS A 258 -4.71 -29.25 6.68
C LYS A 258 -5.49 -28.76 5.46
N GLU A 259 -4.95 -28.91 4.26
CA GLU A 259 -5.65 -28.59 3.01
C GLU A 259 -6.99 -29.34 2.92
N ARG A 260 -6.97 -30.66 3.14
CA ARG A 260 -8.16 -31.51 3.14
C ARG A 260 -9.19 -31.07 4.18
N LEU A 261 -8.75 -30.68 5.37
CA LEU A 261 -9.65 -30.14 6.39
C LEU A 261 -10.38 -28.88 5.90
N PHE A 262 -9.67 -27.95 5.25
CA PHE A 262 -10.28 -26.75 4.69
C PHE A 262 -11.20 -27.05 3.51
N LYS A 263 -10.84 -27.96 2.61
CA LYS A 263 -11.72 -28.44 1.53
C LYS A 263 -13.04 -28.98 2.07
N ASN A 264 -12.99 -29.78 3.14
CA ASN A 264 -14.19 -30.32 3.78
C ASN A 264 -15.04 -29.22 4.45
N LYS A 265 -14.40 -28.27 5.14
CA LYS A 265 -15.11 -27.15 5.80
C LYS A 265 -15.82 -26.24 4.81
N LEU A 266 -15.19 -26.00 3.66
CA LEU A 266 -15.68 -25.07 2.64
C LEU A 266 -16.44 -25.78 1.49
N GLY A 267 -16.51 -27.10 1.52
CA GLY A 267 -17.23 -27.90 0.50
C GLY A 267 -16.62 -27.83 -0.90
N THR A 268 -15.33 -27.54 -1.05
CA THR A 268 -14.74 -27.21 -2.37
C THR A 268 -14.56 -28.40 -3.30
N ASN A 269 -14.59 -29.63 -2.79
CA ASN A 269 -14.60 -30.85 -3.60
C ASN A 269 -15.97 -31.13 -4.25
N THR A 270 -17.06 -30.69 -3.61
CA THR A 270 -18.42 -30.95 -4.09
C THR A 270 -18.97 -29.78 -4.89
N PHE A 271 -18.73 -28.56 -4.42
CA PHE A 271 -19.33 -27.34 -4.98
C PHE A 271 -18.29 -26.36 -5.53
N GLY A 272 -17.00 -26.64 -5.35
CA GLY A 272 -15.91 -25.76 -5.73
C GLY A 272 -15.15 -26.23 -6.97
N LEU A 273 -13.86 -25.90 -6.98
CA LEU A 273 -12.92 -26.14 -8.08
C LEU A 273 -11.83 -27.16 -7.71
N ASN A 274 -11.96 -27.85 -6.58
CA ASN A 274 -11.09 -28.97 -6.23
C ASN A 274 -11.69 -30.28 -6.77
N CYS A 275 -10.85 -31.12 -7.38
CA CYS A 275 -11.26 -32.42 -7.94
C CYS A 275 -10.40 -33.59 -7.41
N ASN A 276 -9.76 -33.41 -6.26
CA ASN A 276 -8.81 -34.34 -5.66
C ASN A 276 -9.14 -34.67 -4.20
#